data_AF-A0A962YHD2-F1
#
_entry.id   AF-A0A962YHD2-F1
#
_cell.length_a   1.000
_cell.length_b   1.000
_cell.length_c   1.000
_cell.angle_alpha   90.00
_cell.angle_beta   90.00
_cell.angle_gamma   90.00
#
_symmetry.space_group_name_H-M   'P 1'
#
loop_
_entity.id
_entity.type
_entity.pdbx_description
1 polymer ?
#
loop_
_entity_poly.entity_id
_entity_poly.type
_entity_poly.pdbx_seq_one_letter_code
_entity_poly.pdbx_strand_id
1 'polypeptide(L)'
;FYAYAPSKMEYPIDRFAMEAKRQLDVLDRRLADNAYLAGSEYSIADIATWPWYGGLALGRLYNAGEFLQVQSYENVQRWAQEIDSRPAVQRGRMVNRSWGEAEEQLPERHDASDFAKVSDGV
;
A
#
# COMPACT_ATOMS: atom_id res chain seq x y z
N PHE A 1 -9.78 -0.28 -16.43
CA PHE A 1 -10.01 0.99 -17.16
C PHE A 1 -8.75 1.84 -17.20
N TYR A 2 -8.16 2.17 -16.05
CA TYR A 2 -6.84 2.80 -16.00
C TYR A 2 -5.68 1.81 -16.27
N ALA A 3 -5.55 0.73 -15.48
CA ALA A 3 -4.40 -0.17 -15.59
C ALA A 3 -4.59 -1.34 -16.57
N TYR A 4 -5.66 -2.12 -16.42
CA TYR A 4 -5.79 -3.43 -17.10
C TYR A 4 -6.79 -3.49 -18.26
N ALA A 5 -7.58 -2.43 -18.51
CA ALA A 5 -8.53 -2.49 -19.63
C ALA A 5 -7.78 -2.43 -20.97
N PRO A 6 -8.27 -3.11 -22.02
CA PRO A 6 -7.60 -3.16 -23.32
C PRO A 6 -7.54 -1.80 -24.03
N SER A 7 -8.43 -0.87 -23.65
CA SER A 7 -8.43 0.51 -24.13
C SER A 7 -8.69 1.48 -22.98
N LYS A 8 -8.18 2.71 -23.13
CA LYS A 8 -8.48 3.82 -22.21
C LYS A 8 -9.88 4.33 -22.50
N MET A 9 -10.67 4.47 -21.44
CA MET A 9 -12.04 4.98 -21.52
C MET A 9 -12.16 6.11 -20.51
N GLU A 10 -12.32 7.33 -21.02
CA GLU A 10 -12.30 8.58 -20.25
C GLU A 10 -13.31 8.53 -19.09
N TYR A 11 -14.60 8.33 -19.39
CA TYR A 11 -15.65 8.33 -18.37
C TYR A 11 -15.38 7.42 -17.15
N PRO A 12 -15.11 6.10 -17.31
CA PRO A 12 -14.82 5.27 -16.15
C PRO A 12 -13.48 5.60 -15.50
N ILE A 13 -12.47 6.08 -16.24
CA ILE A 13 -11.21 6.53 -15.64
C ILE A 13 -11.47 7.72 -14.73
N ASP A 14 -12.14 8.77 -15.21
CA ASP A 14 -12.41 9.98 -14.44
C ASP A 14 -13.28 9.70 -13.23
N ARG A 15 -14.34 8.90 -13.42
CA ARG A 15 -15.25 8.51 -12.33
C ARG A 15 -14.51 7.83 -11.19
N PHE A 16 -13.69 6.82 -11.49
CA PHE A 16 -13.01 6.04 -10.46
C PHE A 16 -11.74 6.72 -9.93
N ALA A 17 -11.08 7.56 -10.72
CA ALA A 17 -9.99 8.40 -10.26
C ALA A 17 -10.48 9.46 -9.27
N MET A 18 -11.62 10.10 -9.55
CA MET A 18 -12.23 11.08 -8.65
C MET A 18 -12.63 10.43 -7.32
N GLU A 19 -13.23 9.24 -7.35
CA GLU A 19 -13.55 8.51 -6.11
C GLU A 19 -12.30 8.07 -5.35
N ALA A 20 -11.25 7.61 -6.03
CA ALA A 20 -9.98 7.26 -5.39
C ALA A 20 -9.33 8.48 -4.70
N LYS A 21 -9.36 9.66 -5.34
CA LYS A 21 -8.89 10.92 -4.71
C LYS A 21 -9.76 11.30 -3.51
N ARG A 22 -11.08 11.13 -3.58
CA ARG A 22 -11.99 11.37 -2.44
C ARG A 22 -11.66 10.42 -1.26
N GLN A 23 -11.39 9.15 -1.54
CA GLN A 23 -11.01 8.18 -0.50
C GLN A 23 -9.66 8.55 0.13
N LEU A 24 -8.67 8.96 -0.66
CA LEU A 24 -7.38 9.48 -0.18
C LEU A 24 -7.57 10.72 0.71
N ASP A 25 -8.40 11.68 0.31
CA ASP A 25 -8.71 12.89 1.09
C ASP A 25 -9.43 12.55 2.42
N VAL A 26 -10.34 11.57 2.43
CA VAL A 26 -10.96 11.09 3.68
C VAL A 26 -9.91 10.50 4.63
N LEU A 27 -9.00 9.68 4.11
CA LEU A 27 -7.92 9.09 4.91
C LEU A 27 -6.96 10.16 5.41
N ASP A 28 -6.56 11.09 4.55
CA ASP A 28 -5.61 12.15 4.90
C ASP A 28 -6.14 13.02 6.04
N ARG A 29 -7.40 13.46 5.95
CA ARG A 29 -8.05 14.22 7.03
C ARG A 29 -8.16 13.42 8.32
N ARG A 30 -8.49 12.13 8.24
CA ARG A 30 -8.56 11.27 9.43
C ARG A 30 -7.19 11.15 10.11
N LEU A 31 -6.15 11.00 9.29
CA LEU A 31 -4.76 10.79 9.72
C LEU A 31 -4.03 12.09 10.11
N ALA A 32 -4.63 13.25 9.84
CA ALA A 32 -4.16 14.54 10.35
C ALA A 32 -4.37 14.64 11.88
N ASP A 33 -5.50 14.12 12.37
CA ASP A 33 -5.86 14.18 13.79
C ASP A 33 -5.48 12.90 14.58
N ASN A 34 -5.06 11.83 13.88
CA ASN A 34 -4.84 10.51 14.49
C ASN A 34 -3.59 9.86 13.94
N ALA A 35 -2.80 9.21 14.80
CA ALA A 35 -1.63 8.44 14.38
C ALA A 35 -2.01 7.29 13.42
N TYR A 36 -3.12 6.61 13.72
CA TYR A 36 -3.65 5.46 13.00
C TYR A 36 -5.15 5.63 12.71
N LEU A 37 -5.71 4.78 11.85
CA LEU A 37 -7.09 4.94 11.38
C LEU A 37 -8.13 4.86 12.51
N ALA A 38 -7.88 3.99 13.50
CA ALA A 38 -8.77 3.80 14.64
C ALA A 38 -8.48 4.72 15.83
N GLY A 39 -7.42 5.55 15.78
CA GLY A 39 -7.03 6.43 16.88
C GLY A 39 -5.52 6.49 17.08
N SER A 40 -5.07 6.46 18.33
CA SER A 40 -3.65 6.54 18.68
C SER A 40 -2.89 5.21 18.53
N GLU A 41 -3.59 4.09 18.41
CA GLU A 41 -2.98 2.75 18.40
C GLU A 41 -3.18 2.03 17.06
N TYR A 42 -2.14 1.30 16.64
CA TYR A 42 -2.15 0.48 15.43
C TYR A 42 -3.15 -0.66 15.57
N SER A 43 -4.01 -0.83 14.57
CA SER A 43 -5.13 -1.77 14.62
C SER A 43 -5.28 -2.59 13.35
N ILE A 44 -6.23 -3.53 13.37
CA ILE A 44 -6.63 -4.25 12.16
C ILE A 44 -7.21 -3.34 11.07
N ALA A 45 -7.70 -2.14 11.41
CA ALA A 45 -8.15 -1.17 10.42
C ALA A 45 -6.98 -0.69 9.55
N ASP A 46 -5.81 -0.48 10.15
CA ASP A 46 -4.58 -0.13 9.43
C ASP A 46 -4.09 -1.32 8.59
N ILE A 47 -4.10 -2.53 9.15
CA ILE A 47 -3.73 -3.76 8.43
C ILE A 47 -4.60 -3.96 7.18
N ALA A 48 -5.91 -3.72 7.29
CA ALA A 48 -6.84 -3.90 6.17
C ALA A 48 -6.66 -2.81 5.09
N THR A 49 -6.32 -1.59 5.48
CA THR A 49 -6.31 -0.42 4.59
C THR A 49 -4.93 -0.21 3.94
N TRP A 50 -3.85 -0.47 4.67
CA TRP A 50 -2.49 -0.15 4.27
C TRP A 50 -1.99 -0.86 3.00
N PRO A 51 -2.25 -2.16 2.77
CA PRO A 51 -1.83 -2.82 1.54
C PRO A 51 -2.37 -2.13 0.27
N TRP A 52 -3.53 -1.46 0.38
CA TRP A 52 -4.14 -0.70 -0.70
C TRP A 52 -3.65 0.76 -0.75
N TYR A 53 -4.00 1.56 0.25
CA TYR A 53 -3.74 3.00 0.19
C TYR A 53 -2.30 3.36 0.55
N GLY A 54 -1.70 2.62 1.48
CA GLY A 54 -0.28 2.76 1.80
C GLY A 54 0.58 2.26 0.64
N GLY A 55 0.24 1.12 0.06
CA GLY A 55 0.88 0.61 -1.17
C GLY A 55 0.79 1.61 -2.33
N LEU A 56 -0.38 2.21 -2.55
CA LEU A 56 -0.58 3.25 -3.57
C LEU A 56 0.24 4.52 -3.29
N ALA A 57 0.22 5.01 -2.05
CA ALA A 57 0.96 6.20 -1.63
C ALA A 57 2.48 6.03 -1.80
N LEU A 58 2.98 4.82 -1.53
CA LEU A 58 4.38 4.42 -1.71
C LEU A 58 4.73 4.01 -3.14
N GLY A 59 3.83 4.23 -4.11
CA GLY A 59 4.10 4.02 -5.54
C GLY A 59 4.13 2.56 -5.99
N ARG A 60 3.64 1.62 -5.17
CA ARG A 60 3.73 0.17 -5.43
C ARG A 60 2.57 -0.40 -6.24
N LEU A 61 1.53 0.40 -6.47
CA LEU A 61 0.31 -0.04 -7.15
C LEU A 61 0.03 0.78 -8.42
N TYR A 62 -0.26 0.05 -9.50
CA TYR A 62 -0.81 0.55 -10.77
C TYR A 62 -0.02 1.65 -11.50
N ASN A 63 1.17 2.02 -11.02
CA ASN A 63 1.89 3.22 -11.48
C ASN A 63 0.97 4.46 -11.53
N ALA A 64 0.14 4.64 -10.51
CA ALA A 64 -0.91 5.66 -10.45
C ALA A 64 -0.55 6.86 -9.55
N GLY A 65 0.63 6.85 -8.93
CA GLY A 65 1.03 7.84 -7.93
C GLY A 65 0.99 9.28 -8.45
N GLU A 66 1.60 9.53 -9.62
CA GLU A 66 1.60 10.85 -10.26
C GLU A 66 0.18 11.26 -10.69
N PHE A 67 -0.55 10.36 -11.36
CA PHE A 67 -1.90 10.60 -11.87
C PHE A 67 -2.89 10.97 -10.74
N LEU A 68 -2.81 10.29 -9.60
CA LEU A 68 -3.66 10.56 -8.44
C LEU A 68 -3.11 11.66 -7.52
N GLN A 69 -1.88 12.13 -7.77
CA GLN A 69 -1.14 13.12 -6.98
C GLN A 69 -0.94 12.67 -5.53
N VAL A 70 -0.55 11.41 -5.34
CA VAL A 70 -0.51 10.78 -4.01
C VAL A 70 0.48 11.45 -3.04
N GLN A 71 1.45 12.19 -3.55
CA GLN A 71 2.43 12.93 -2.74
C GLN A 71 1.83 14.16 -2.03
N SER A 72 0.65 14.62 -2.47
CA SER A 72 -0.05 15.75 -1.83
C SER A 72 -0.80 15.38 -0.54
N TYR A 73 -0.98 14.08 -0.27
CA TYR A 73 -1.64 13.60 0.95
C TYR A 73 -0.59 13.30 2.02
N GLU A 74 -0.08 14.37 2.66
CA GLU A 74 1.05 14.31 3.59
C GLU A 74 0.82 13.35 4.77
N ASN A 75 -0.41 13.30 5.30
CA ASN A 75 -0.76 12.46 6.43
C ASN A 75 -0.84 10.98 6.04
N VAL A 76 -1.35 10.70 4.83
CA VAL A 76 -1.31 9.36 4.23
C VAL A 76 0.13 8.93 3.98
N GLN A 77 0.99 9.81 3.48
CA GLN A 77 2.42 9.50 3.27
C GLN A 77 3.12 9.13 4.57
N ARG A 78 2.96 9.94 5.63
CA ARG A 78 3.50 9.65 6.96
C ARG A 78 3.01 8.29 7.48
N TRP A 79 1.69 8.08 7.51
CA TRP A 79 1.10 6.82 7.96
C TRP A 79 1.61 5.61 7.16
N ALA A 80 1.73 5.78 5.84
CA ALA A 80 2.20 4.72 4.97
C ALA A 80 3.65 4.33 5.30
N GLN A 81 4.54 5.31 5.48
CA GLN A 81 5.95 5.11 5.81
C GLN A 81 6.16 4.51 7.21
N GLU A 82 5.43 5.01 8.21
CA GLU A 82 5.50 4.49 9.59
C GLU A 82 5.08 3.02 9.68
N ILE A 83 4.08 2.60 8.89
CA ILE A 83 3.67 1.20 8.85
C ILE A 83 4.66 0.37 8.02
N ASP A 84 5.23 0.93 6.95
CA ASP A 84 6.23 0.25 6.12
C ASP A 84 7.51 -0.12 6.88
N SER A 85 7.90 0.72 7.86
CA SER A 85 9.08 0.48 8.68
C SER A 85 8.88 -0.61 9.74
N ARG A 86 7.67 -1.17 9.89
CA ARG A 86 7.39 -2.22 10.87
C ARG A 86 7.96 -3.56 10.38
N PRO A 87 8.82 -4.25 11.15
CA PRO A 87 9.40 -5.52 10.71
C PRO A 87 8.36 -6.61 10.39
N ALA A 88 7.23 -6.61 11.09
CA ALA A 88 6.13 -7.54 10.81
C ALA A 88 5.43 -7.25 9.47
N VAL A 89 5.33 -5.98 9.09
CA VAL A 89 4.76 -5.56 7.80
C VAL A 89 5.71 -5.93 6.67
N GLN A 90 7.01 -5.66 6.84
CA GLN A 90 8.07 -6.05 5.90
C GLN A 90 8.11 -7.55 5.65
N ARG A 91 7.95 -8.39 6.68
CA ARG A 91 7.82 -9.84 6.50
C ARG A 91 6.49 -10.23 5.86
N GLY A 92 5.38 -9.68 6.36
CA GLY A 92 4.03 -10.06 5.92
C GLY A 92 3.79 -9.84 4.44
N ARG A 93 4.30 -8.75 3.87
CA ARG A 93 4.18 -8.43 2.44
C ARG A 93 4.91 -9.40 1.50
N MET A 94 5.86 -10.20 2.02
CA MET A 94 6.62 -11.13 1.21
C MET A 94 5.86 -12.43 0.98
N VAL A 95 5.02 -12.81 1.96
CA VAL A 95 4.32 -14.09 1.97
C VAL A 95 3.36 -14.20 0.79
N ASN A 96 3.46 -15.31 0.05
CA ASN A 96 2.72 -15.62 -1.17
C ASN A 96 2.88 -14.58 -2.31
N ARG A 97 3.88 -13.71 -2.22
CA ARG A 97 4.19 -12.75 -3.27
C ARG A 97 5.09 -13.41 -4.31
N SER A 98 4.64 -13.41 -5.56
CA SER A 98 5.32 -14.00 -6.72
C SER A 98 5.83 -12.97 -7.74
N TRP A 99 5.90 -11.70 -7.33
CA TRP A 99 6.24 -10.55 -8.18
C TRP A 99 6.99 -9.48 -7.38
N GLY A 100 7.74 -8.61 -8.05
CA GLY A 100 8.62 -7.61 -7.42
C GLY A 100 10.07 -8.11 -7.31
N GLU A 101 10.87 -7.48 -6.48
CA GLU A 101 12.26 -7.90 -6.25
C GLU A 101 12.32 -9.26 -5.55
N ALA A 102 13.32 -10.08 -5.88
CA ALA A 102 13.44 -11.44 -5.34
C ALA A 102 13.55 -11.47 -3.81
N GLU A 103 14.27 -10.50 -3.24
CA GLU A 103 14.43 -10.30 -1.79
C GLU A 103 13.12 -9.93 -1.06
N GLU A 104 12.08 -9.52 -1.80
CA GLU A 104 10.74 -9.24 -1.26
C GLU A 104 9.74 -10.39 -1.47
N GLN A 105 10.18 -11.54 -1.96
CA GLN A 105 9.30 -12.67 -2.30
C GLN A 105 9.52 -13.86 -1.36
N LEU A 106 8.42 -14.37 -0.79
CA LEU A 106 8.37 -15.63 -0.07
C LEU A 106 7.15 -16.43 -0.56
N PRO A 107 7.31 -17.32 -1.56
CA PRO A 107 6.18 -17.99 -2.22
C PRO A 107 5.25 -18.75 -1.26
N GLU A 108 5.83 -19.37 -0.24
CA GLU A 108 5.09 -20.08 0.81
C GLU A 108 5.79 -19.87 2.16
N ARG A 109 5.01 -19.85 3.25
CA ARG A 109 5.53 -19.77 4.61
C ARG A 109 4.97 -20.92 5.43
N HIS A 110 5.85 -21.79 5.89
CA HIS A 110 5.51 -22.94 6.74
C HIS A 110 6.18 -22.86 8.11
N ASP A 111 7.28 -22.10 8.23
CA ASP A 111 7.98 -21.85 9.48
C ASP A 111 8.47 -20.38 9.57
N ALA A 112 8.91 -19.93 10.76
CA ALA A 112 9.52 -18.60 10.91
C ALA A 112 10.90 -18.51 10.24
N SER A 113 11.65 -19.61 10.17
CA SER A 113 12.97 -19.70 9.53
C SER A 113 12.94 -19.53 8.01
N ASP A 114 11.77 -19.62 7.37
CA ASP A 114 11.65 -19.45 5.91
C ASP A 114 12.09 -18.06 5.43
N PHE A 115 12.01 -17.03 6.29
CA PHE A 115 12.50 -15.68 5.96
C PHE A 115 14.03 -15.58 5.88
N ALA A 116 14.78 -16.45 6.57
CA ALA A 116 16.25 -16.46 6.50
C ALA A 116 16.75 -16.95 5.13
N LYS A 117 15.99 -17.85 4.49
CA LYS A 117 16.31 -18.37 3.14
C LYS A 117 16.20 -17.30 2.06
N VAL A 118 15.39 -16.26 2.29
CA VAL A 118 15.22 -15.14 1.35
C VAL A 118 16.42 -14.18 1.42
N SER A 119 16.98 -13.95 2.61
CA SER A 119 18.18 -13.11 2.78
C SER A 119 19.47 -13.75 2.27
N ASP A 120 19.53 -15.09 2.21
CA ASP A 120 20.73 -15.83 1.77
C ASP A 120 20.83 -15.99 0.23
N GLY A 121 19.81 -15.52 -0.52
CA GLY A 121 19.72 -15.62 -1.98
C GLY A 121 20.22 -14.38 -2.75
N VAL A 122 20.90 -13.45 -2.07
CA VAL A 122 21.55 -12.25 -2.63
C VAL A 122 23.06 -12.44 -2.70
#